data_AF-A0A2R6CAL9-F1
#
_entry.id   AF-A0A2R6CAL9-F1
#
_cell.length_a   1.000
_cell.length_b   1.000
_cell.length_c   1.000
_cell.angle_alpha   90.00
_cell.angle_beta   90.00
_cell.angle_gamma   90.00
#
_symmetry.space_group_name_H-M   'P 1'
#
loop_
_entity.id
_entity.type
_entity.pdbx_description
1 polymer ?
#
loop_
_entity_poly.entity_id
_entity_poly.type
_entity_poly.pdbx_seq_one_letter_code
_entity_poly.pdbx_strand_id
1 'polypeptide(L)' 'TQKAKGKRKAAGSRKGGMGVRRQPEREWVLRVRKQRQYLRKLRADGVIDAKTYRALYLKIKGGVFTSLASLKNYIGK' A
#
# COMPACT_ATOMS: atom_id res chain seq x y z
N THR A 1 10.93 -14.55 18.17
CA THR A 1 12.18 -15.18 17.65
C THR A 1 13.24 -14.13 17.35
N GLN A 2 14.53 -14.51 17.28
CA GLN A 2 15.65 -13.60 16.95
C GLN A 2 15.42 -12.82 15.63
N LYS A 3 14.70 -13.43 14.66
CA LYS A 3 14.30 -12.81 13.40
C LYS A 3 13.27 -11.67 13.56
N ALA A 4 12.30 -11.82 14.47
CA ALA A 4 11.31 -10.78 14.76
C ALA A 4 11.97 -9.54 15.39
N LYS A 5 12.97 -9.75 16.26
CA LYS A 5 13.83 -8.69 16.84
C LYS A 5 14.79 -8.04 15.83
N GLY A 6 14.72 -8.38 14.55
CA GLY A 6 15.56 -7.81 13.49
C GLY A 6 16.92 -8.50 13.26
N LYS A 7 17.33 -9.45 14.10
CA LYS A 7 18.60 -10.18 13.93
C LYS A 7 18.50 -11.25 12.81
N ARG A 8 19.64 -11.73 12.32
CA ARG A 8 19.74 -12.74 11.22
C ARG A 8 19.06 -12.28 9.92
N LYS A 9 19.13 -10.98 9.62
CA LYS A 9 18.65 -10.34 8.37
C LYS A 9 19.77 -9.67 7.58
N ALA A 10 21.03 -9.81 8.00
CA ALA A 10 22.21 -9.22 7.36
C ALA A 10 22.55 -9.90 6.02
N ALA A 11 23.41 -9.28 5.21
CA ALA A 11 23.77 -9.76 3.87
C ALA A 11 24.17 -11.23 3.84
N GLY A 12 25.08 -11.67 4.72
CA GLY A 12 25.56 -13.06 4.77
C GLY A 12 24.50 -14.10 5.19
N SER A 13 23.42 -13.68 5.83
CA SER A 13 22.29 -14.57 6.17
C SER A 13 21.23 -14.68 5.07
N ARG A 14 21.33 -13.86 4.02
CA ARG A 14 20.36 -13.82 2.91
C ARG A 14 20.80 -14.80 1.84
N LYS A 15 19.90 -15.69 1.44
CA LYS A 15 20.04 -16.52 0.23
C LYS A 15 19.09 -15.99 -0.85
N GLY A 16 19.52 -16.04 -2.10
CA GLY A 16 18.73 -15.60 -3.26
C GLY A 16 18.68 -14.08 -3.49
N GLY A 17 18.34 -13.71 -4.73
CA GLY A 17 18.25 -12.33 -5.20
C GLY A 17 17.21 -11.48 -4.45
N MET A 18 17.32 -10.16 -4.56
CA MET A 18 16.40 -9.22 -3.90
C MET A 18 14.95 -9.40 -4.37
N GLY A 19 14.74 -9.60 -5.67
CA GLY A 19 13.42 -9.75 -6.29
C GLY A 19 12.64 -10.98 -5.83
N VAL A 20 13.33 -12.08 -5.48
CA VAL A 20 12.67 -13.31 -4.97
C VAL A 20 12.13 -13.08 -3.56
N ARG A 21 12.87 -12.35 -2.72
CA ARG A 21 12.47 -12.03 -1.34
C ARG A 21 11.37 -10.96 -1.29
N ARG A 22 11.37 -10.06 -2.27
CA ARG A 22 10.48 -8.90 -2.35
C ARG A 22 10.09 -8.69 -3.82
N GLN A 23 9.09 -9.44 -4.28
CA GLN A 23 8.62 -9.36 -5.66
C GLN A 23 7.90 -8.02 -5.89
N PRO A 24 8.44 -7.12 -6.75
CA PRO A 24 7.90 -5.78 -6.93
C PRO A 24 6.42 -5.78 -7.35
N GLU A 25 6.03 -6.75 -8.17
CA GLU A 25 4.65 -6.95 -8.62
C GLU A 25 3.70 -7.23 -7.46
N ARG A 26 4.06 -8.17 -6.58
CA ARG A 26 3.26 -8.49 -5.39
C ARG A 26 3.12 -7.27 -4.49
N GLU A 27 4.18 -6.50 -4.34
CA GLU A 27 4.15 -5.29 -3.52
C GLU A 27 3.21 -4.22 -4.06
N TRP A 28 3.26 -3.99 -5.37
CA TRP A 28 2.38 -3.06 -6.04
C TRP A 28 0.91 -3.47 -5.87
N VAL A 29 0.61 -4.76 -6.07
CA VAL A 29 -0.73 -5.32 -5.85
C VAL A 29 -1.19 -5.09 -4.41
N LEU A 30 -0.37 -5.44 -3.41
CA LEU A 30 -0.71 -5.27 -2.00
C LEU A 30 -0.94 -3.79 -1.64
N ARG A 31 -0.10 -2.89 -2.17
CA ARG A 31 -0.21 -1.44 -1.95
C ARG A 31 -1.53 -0.89 -2.50
N VAL A 32 -1.84 -1.18 -3.77
CA VAL A 32 -3.06 -0.73 -4.44
C VAL A 32 -4.31 -1.31 -3.75
N ARG A 33 -4.29 -2.60 -3.38
CA ARG A 33 -5.40 -3.24 -2.65
C ARG A 33 -5.67 -2.54 -1.31
N LYS A 34 -4.62 -2.25 -0.54
CA LYS A 34 -4.74 -1.56 0.75
C LYS A 34 -5.37 -0.17 0.61
N GLN A 35 -4.94 0.60 -0.39
CA GLN A 35 -5.50 1.93 -0.68
C GLN A 35 -6.98 1.85 -1.11
N ARG A 36 -7.33 0.91 -2.00
CA ARG A 36 -8.72 0.74 -2.47
C ARG A 36 -9.65 0.22 -1.37
N GLN A 37 -9.17 -0.67 -0.51
CA GLN A 37 -9.93 -1.15 0.65
C GLN A 37 -10.27 0.00 1.60
N TYR A 38 -9.31 0.90 1.83
CA TYR A 38 -9.54 2.10 2.64
C TYR A 38 -10.60 3.01 2.02
N LEU A 39 -10.53 3.30 0.72
CA LEU A 39 -11.59 4.07 0.04
C LEU A 39 -12.96 3.39 0.09
N ARG A 40 -13.01 2.07 -0.06
CA ARG A 40 -14.27 1.33 0.03
C ARG A 40 -14.90 1.47 1.41
N LYS A 41 -14.08 1.45 2.46
CA LYS A 41 -14.53 1.69 3.84
C LYS A 41 -15.06 3.12 3.99
N LEU A 42 -14.30 4.12 3.57
CA LEU A 42 -14.75 5.52 3.64
C LEU A 42 -16.07 5.77 2.90
N ARG A 43 -16.28 5.12 1.75
CA ARG A 43 -17.55 5.22 1.01
C ARG A 43 -18.70 4.53 1.76
N ALA A 44 -18.45 3.37 2.36
CA ALA A 44 -19.44 2.65 3.14
C ALA A 44 -19.85 3.44 4.40
N ASP A 45 -18.88 4.11 5.03
CA ASP A 45 -19.07 4.96 6.21
C ASP A 45 -19.68 6.34 5.85
N GLY A 46 -19.91 6.63 4.56
CA GLY A 46 -20.49 7.89 4.08
C GLY A 46 -19.56 9.11 4.14
N VAL A 47 -18.27 8.93 4.45
CA VAL A 47 -17.29 10.02 4.58
C VAL A 47 -16.94 10.64 3.23
N ILE A 48 -17.03 9.86 2.14
CA ILE A 48 -16.76 10.33 0.77
C ILE A 48 -17.95 10.05 -0.13
N ASP A 49 -18.22 10.96 -1.05
CA ASP A 49 -19.24 10.79 -2.07
C ASP A 49 -18.77 9.86 -3.22
N ALA A 50 -19.72 9.46 -4.06
CA ALA A 50 -19.44 8.56 -5.18
C ALA A 50 -18.49 9.19 -6.23
N LYS A 51 -18.56 10.51 -6.44
CA LYS A 51 -17.71 11.21 -7.41
C LYS A 51 -16.26 11.27 -6.92
N THR A 52 -16.05 11.66 -5.66
CA THR A 52 -14.71 11.67 -5.05
C THR A 52 -14.13 10.27 -4.96
N TYR A 53 -14.93 9.26 -4.61
CA TYR A 53 -14.49 7.86 -4.66
C TYR A 53 -13.94 7.49 -6.03
N ARG A 54 -14.67 7.81 -7.11
CA ARG A 54 -14.25 7.47 -8.48
C ARG A 54 -12.97 8.21 -8.88
N ALA A 55 -12.85 9.50 -8.56
CA ALA A 55 -11.66 10.29 -8.85
C ALA A 55 -10.43 9.74 -8.11
N LEU A 56 -10.54 9.46 -6.81
CA LEU A 56 -9.47 8.89 -6.00
C LEU A 56 -9.09 7.48 -6.47
N TYR A 57 -10.06 6.66 -6.88
CA TYR A 57 -9.82 5.32 -7.41
C TYR A 57 -8.94 5.35 -8.67
N LEU A 58 -9.21 6.29 -9.59
CA LEU A 58 -8.43 6.48 -10.81
C LEU A 58 -7.01 6.98 -10.49
N LYS A 59 -6.87 7.92 -9.55
CA LYS A 59 -5.55 8.37 -9.06
C LYS A 59 -4.73 7.24 -8.44
N ILE A 60 -5.36 6.34 -7.67
CA ILE A 60 -4.72 5.12 -7.16
C ILE A 60 -4.29 4.20 -8.30
N LYS A 61 -5.16 3.98 -9.30
CA LYS A 61 -4.81 3.17 -10.49
C LYS A 61 -3.60 3.75 -11.21
N GLY A 62 -3.51 5.08 -11.31
CA GLY A 62 -2.38 5.80 -11.89
C GLY A 62 -1.13 5.88 -11.01
N GLY A 63 -1.13 5.32 -9.80
CA GLY A 63 0.05 5.28 -8.94
C GLY A 63 0.41 6.62 -8.27
N VAL A 64 -0.51 7.59 -8.24
CA VAL A 64 -0.28 8.92 -7.64
C VAL A 64 0.10 8.83 -6.16
N PHE A 65 -0.43 7.83 -5.45
CA PHE A 65 -0.18 7.66 -4.01
C PHE A 65 0.87 6.59 -3.74
N THR A 66 1.97 6.97 -3.08
CA THR A 66 3.07 6.08 -2.72
C THR A 66 2.74 5.16 -1.55
N SER A 67 1.82 5.57 -0.67
CA SER A 67 1.44 4.84 0.53
C SER A 67 -0.01 5.16 0.94
N LEU A 68 -0.53 4.43 1.92
CA LEU A 68 -1.84 4.74 2.48
C LEU A 68 -1.82 6.07 3.25
N ALA A 69 -0.69 6.43 3.88
CA ALA A 69 -0.54 7.71 4.56
C ALA A 69 -0.62 8.89 3.58
N SER A 70 0.00 8.76 2.40
CA SER A 70 -0.12 9.77 1.32
C SER A 70 -1.57 9.98 0.89
N LEU A 71 -2.35 8.90 0.75
CA LEU A 71 -3.78 8.99 0.47
C LEU A 71 -4.56 9.68 1.59
N LYS A 72 -4.28 9.34 2.86
CA LYS A 72 -4.91 9.98 4.02
C LYS A 72 -4.62 11.48 4.08
N ASN A 73 -3.36 11.86 3.88
CA ASN A 73 -2.95 13.27 3.88
C ASN A 73 -3.60 14.06 2.73
N TYR A 74 -3.90 13.39 1.61
CA TYR A 74 -4.61 14.02 0.50
C TYR A 74 -6.11 14.24 0.78
N ILE A 75 -6.74 13.36 1.55
CA ILE A 75 -8.16 13.47 1.92
C ILE A 75 -8.37 14.42 3.11
N GLY A 76 -7.42 14.45 4.05
CA GLY A 76 -7.44 15.35 5.20
C GLY A 76 -6.88 16.75 4.92
N LYS A 77 -6.46 17.02 3.68
CA LYS A 77 -6.20 18.35 3.15
C LYS A 77 -7.49 18.90 2.57
#